data_AF-A0A2E6TY96-F1
#
_entry.id   AF-A0A2E6TY96-F1
#
_cell.length_a   1.000
_cell.length_b   1.000
_cell.length_c   1.000
_cell.angle_alpha   90.00
_cell.angle_beta   90.00
_cell.angle_gamma   90.00
#
_symmetry.space_group_name_H-M   'P 1'
#
loop_
_entity.id
_entity.type
_entity.pdbx_description
1 polymer ?
#
loop_
_entity_poly.entity_id
_entity_poly.type
_entity_poly.pdbx_seq_one_letter_code
_entity_poly.pdbx_strand_id
1 'polypeptide(L)'
;MKVVILALATSLSVFAWDEQKKSAPLTKPALKRNALPSAPTWLTSPDNCTVRLEFTIQDGNNKDTFLILCNGNEYTIARTHISPNNEHNFQINGSVQSTTNANKVKVQYSAILSQENIDEGIKGEFTLKGNAALTSGKPTLLGHLGGQTLSLTATIIE
;
A
#
# COMPACT_ATOMS: atom_id res chain seq x y z
N MET A 1 -10.14 9.14 29.31
CA MET A 1 -8.87 9.68 28.76
C MET A 1 -9.17 10.32 27.42
N LYS A 2 -8.70 11.55 27.19
CA LYS A 2 -8.95 12.32 25.97
C LYS A 2 -8.03 11.81 24.86
N VAL A 3 -8.60 11.41 23.72
CA VAL A 3 -7.85 11.05 22.51
C VAL A 3 -7.59 12.34 21.73
N VAL A 4 -6.31 12.64 21.45
CA VAL A 4 -5.88 13.72 20.57
C VAL A 4 -5.32 13.06 19.32
N ILE A 5 -5.95 13.30 18.17
CA ILE A 5 -5.45 12.86 16.86
C ILE A 5 -4.77 14.07 16.23
N LEU A 6 -3.46 13.98 16.01
CA LEU A 6 -2.66 15.01 15.34
C LEU A 6 -2.32 14.51 13.93
N ALA A 7 -2.97 15.07 12.90
CA ALA A 7 -2.62 14.82 11.50
C ALA A 7 -1.74 15.98 11.00
N LEU A 8 -0.45 15.71 10.74
CA LEU A 8 0.46 16.64 10.07
C LEU A 8 0.46 16.32 8.57
N ALA A 9 -0.18 17.17 7.77
CA ALA A 9 0.02 17.21 6.33
C ALA A 9 1.20 18.13 6.03
N THR A 10 2.27 17.61 5.42
CA THR A 10 3.33 18.45 4.83
C THR A 10 3.13 18.50 3.32
N SER A 11 2.67 19.66 2.83
CA SER A 11 2.62 19.97 1.41
C SER A 11 4.01 20.37 0.92
N LEU A 12 4.52 19.72 -0.11
CA LEU A 12 5.59 20.28 -0.94
C LEU A 12 5.02 20.55 -2.33
N SER A 13 5.15 21.79 -2.76
CA SER A 13 4.85 22.23 -4.13
C SER A 13 6.16 22.63 -4.83
N VAL A 14 6.02 22.86 -6.14
CA VAL A 14 6.93 23.55 -7.07
C VAL A 14 7.77 22.65 -7.97
N PHE A 15 7.32 22.52 -9.23
CA PHE A 15 8.22 22.73 -10.36
C PHE A 15 7.64 23.87 -11.21
N ALA A 16 8.36 24.99 -11.22
CA ALA A 16 8.17 26.11 -12.11
C ALA A 16 8.87 25.84 -13.44
N TRP A 17 8.21 26.16 -14.54
CA TRP A 17 8.82 26.47 -15.84
C TRP A 17 8.21 27.79 -16.32
N ASP A 18 9.08 28.77 -16.58
CA ASP A 18 8.79 30.14 -16.97
C ASP A 18 8.91 30.32 -18.51
N GLU A 19 8.56 31.52 -18.99
CA GLU A 19 8.58 32.07 -20.36
C GLU A 19 7.41 31.71 -21.32
N GLN A 20 6.64 32.64 -21.91
CA GLN A 20 6.78 34.09 -22.11
C GLN A 20 5.43 34.83 -22.18
N LYS A 21 5.44 36.13 -21.85
CA LYS A 21 4.38 37.12 -22.10
C LYS A 21 4.50 37.77 -23.49
N LYS A 22 3.38 37.93 -24.21
CA LYS A 22 3.01 39.17 -24.92
C LYS A 22 1.51 39.19 -25.28
N SER A 23 0.81 40.29 -24.99
CA SER A 23 -0.64 40.45 -25.13
C SER A 23 -1.05 41.53 -26.16
N ALA A 24 -2.29 41.36 -26.67
CA ALA A 24 -3.28 42.32 -27.25
C ALA A 24 -3.47 42.38 -28.79
N PRO A 25 -4.65 42.82 -29.34
CA PRO A 25 -6.05 42.78 -28.87
C PRO A 25 -7.07 42.19 -29.91
N LEU A 26 -8.37 42.22 -29.54
CA LEU A 26 -9.57 41.59 -30.13
C LEU A 26 -9.84 41.75 -31.65
N THR A 27 -10.33 40.66 -32.27
CA THR A 27 -11.34 40.69 -33.35
C THR A 27 -12.28 39.48 -33.22
N LYS A 28 -13.57 39.70 -32.90
CA LYS A 28 -14.66 38.73 -33.17
C LYS A 28 -14.98 38.83 -34.67
N PRO A 29 -15.19 37.72 -35.40
CA PRO A 29 -16.58 37.25 -35.56
C PRO A 29 -16.77 35.73 -35.84
N ALA A 30 -18.06 35.35 -35.81
CA ALA A 30 -18.71 34.11 -36.28
C ALA A 30 -18.69 32.87 -35.36
N LEU A 31 -19.82 32.67 -34.66
CA LEU A 31 -20.25 31.40 -34.08
C LEU A 31 -20.43 30.36 -35.20
N LYS A 32 -19.41 29.55 -35.48
CA LYS A 32 -19.64 28.19 -35.96
C LYS A 32 -19.87 27.31 -34.72
N ARG A 33 -21.02 26.62 -34.68
CA ARG A 33 -21.27 25.54 -33.71
C ARG A 33 -20.28 24.41 -34.01
N ASN A 34 -19.08 24.54 -33.48
CA ASN A 34 -18.17 23.42 -33.38
C ASN A 34 -18.74 22.54 -32.26
N ALA A 35 -18.97 21.26 -32.56
CA ALA A 35 -19.35 20.28 -31.56
C ALA A 35 -18.41 20.40 -30.37
N LEU A 36 -18.99 20.35 -29.16
CA LEU A 36 -18.24 20.33 -27.91
C LEU A 36 -17.12 19.29 -28.06
N PRO A 37 -15.83 19.62 -27.85
CA PRO A 37 -14.82 18.58 -27.75
C PRO A 37 -15.26 17.69 -26.59
N SER A 38 -15.49 16.41 -26.88
CA SER A 38 -15.77 15.40 -25.86
C SER A 38 -14.78 15.64 -24.73
N ALA A 39 -15.29 15.94 -23.53
CA ALA A 39 -14.45 16.09 -22.36
C ALA A 39 -13.50 14.90 -22.31
N PRO A 40 -12.19 15.11 -22.09
CA PRO A 40 -11.29 13.99 -22.06
C PRO A 40 -11.70 13.12 -20.86
N THR A 41 -12.09 11.89 -21.14
CA THR A 41 -12.49 10.87 -20.16
C THR A 41 -11.29 10.51 -19.30
N TRP A 42 -10.95 11.38 -18.34
CA TRP A 42 -10.01 11.07 -17.26
C TRP A 42 -10.81 10.97 -15.98
N LEU A 43 -11.57 9.88 -15.85
CA LEU A 43 -12.09 9.37 -14.58
C LEU A 43 -12.75 8.00 -14.82
N THR A 44 -12.03 7.09 -15.46
CA THR A 44 -12.13 5.71 -14.98
C THR A 44 -11.38 5.69 -13.66
N SER A 45 -12.14 5.62 -12.55
CA SER A 45 -11.64 4.93 -11.36
C SER A 45 -10.86 3.72 -11.86
N PRO A 46 -9.55 3.55 -11.56
CA PRO A 46 -8.90 2.29 -11.85
C PRO A 46 -9.77 1.21 -11.20
N ASP A 47 -10.05 0.17 -11.96
CA ASP A 47 -11.07 -0.84 -11.71
C ASP A 47 -11.13 -1.20 -10.22
N ASN A 48 -12.32 -1.12 -9.61
CA ASN A 48 -12.62 -1.48 -8.22
C ASN A 48 -12.47 -2.99 -7.99
N CYS A 49 -11.39 -3.58 -8.45
CA CYS A 49 -11.04 -4.97 -8.21
C CYS A 49 -10.71 -5.12 -6.73
N THR A 50 -11.53 -5.89 -6.02
CA THR A 50 -11.23 -6.25 -4.65
C THR A 50 -10.12 -7.28 -4.67
N VAL A 51 -9.00 -7.02 -4.00
CA VAL A 51 -7.89 -7.96 -3.92
C VAL A 51 -7.90 -8.63 -2.55
N ARG A 52 -8.04 -9.95 -2.54
CA ARG A 52 -7.79 -10.77 -1.35
C ARG A 52 -6.29 -10.97 -1.20
N LEU A 53 -5.74 -10.46 -0.11
CA LEU A 53 -4.36 -10.69 0.31
C LEU A 53 -4.33 -11.74 1.40
N GLU A 54 -3.53 -12.78 1.23
CA GLU A 54 -3.28 -13.82 2.21
C GLU A 54 -1.80 -13.82 2.60
N PHE A 55 -1.49 -13.30 3.78
CA PHE A 55 -0.15 -13.29 4.34
C PHE A 55 0.08 -14.58 5.10
N THR A 56 1.20 -15.26 4.83
CA THR A 56 1.64 -16.43 5.56
C THR A 56 2.94 -16.10 6.28
N ILE A 57 2.97 -16.33 7.59
CA ILE A 57 4.17 -16.25 8.41
C ILE A 57 4.54 -17.67 8.81
N GLN A 58 5.77 -18.07 8.51
CA GLN A 58 6.30 -19.37 8.86
C GLN A 58 7.45 -19.24 9.85
N ASP A 59 7.35 -19.91 10.99
CA ASP A 59 8.36 -20.00 12.04
C ASP A 59 8.65 -21.47 12.33
N GLY A 60 9.67 -22.03 11.66
CA GLY A 60 9.94 -23.46 11.66
C GLY A 60 8.73 -24.27 11.16
N ASN A 61 8.13 -25.05 12.07
CA ASN A 61 6.94 -25.88 11.80
C ASN A 61 5.62 -25.14 12.04
N ASN A 62 5.64 -23.96 12.66
CA ASN A 62 4.45 -23.18 12.93
C ASN A 62 4.13 -22.30 11.71
N LYS A 63 2.85 -22.27 11.33
CA LYS A 63 2.35 -21.46 10.23
C LYS A 63 1.14 -20.66 10.69
N ASP A 64 1.27 -19.34 10.65
CA ASP A 64 0.17 -18.40 10.86
C ASP A 64 -0.25 -17.80 9.51
N THR A 65 -1.55 -17.56 9.33
CA THR A 65 -2.09 -17.01 8.08
C THR A 65 -3.09 -15.90 8.38
N PHE A 66 -2.99 -14.81 7.64
CA PHE A 66 -3.81 -13.60 7.78
C PHE A 66 -4.44 -13.26 6.44
N LEU A 67 -5.71 -12.90 6.45
CA LEU A 67 -6.45 -12.56 5.26
C LEU A 67 -6.96 -11.13 5.36
N ILE A 68 -6.73 -10.35 4.31
CA ILE A 68 -7.32 -9.01 4.13
C ILE A 68 -8.05 -8.98 2.79
N LEU A 69 -9.22 -8.37 2.77
CA LEU A 69 -9.86 -7.91 1.54
C LEU A 69 -9.56 -6.44 1.35
N CYS A 70 -8.76 -6.11 0.34
CA CYS A 70 -8.40 -4.74 0.01
C CYS A 70 -9.25 -4.27 -1.16
N ASN A 71 -10.18 -3.35 -0.89
CA ASN A 71 -10.94 -2.62 -1.91
C ASN A 71 -10.51 -1.15 -1.89
N GLY A 72 -9.20 -0.93 -2.01
CA GLY A 72 -8.55 0.35 -1.75
C GLY A 72 -7.05 0.17 -1.60
N ASN A 73 -6.32 1.24 -1.89
CA ASN A 73 -4.88 1.15 -2.14
C ASN A 73 -4.09 0.75 -0.90
N GLU A 74 -4.50 1.04 0.33
CA GLU A 74 -3.66 0.85 1.53
C GLU A 74 -4.23 -0.20 2.49
N TYR A 75 -3.34 -0.90 3.19
CA TYR A 75 -3.70 -1.88 4.21
C TYR A 75 -2.76 -1.81 5.41
N THR A 76 -3.26 -2.24 6.56
CA THR A 76 -2.49 -2.37 7.80
C THR A 76 -2.96 -3.60 8.56
N ILE A 77 -2.02 -4.44 8.95
CA ILE A 77 -2.18 -5.53 9.92
C ILE A 77 -1.30 -5.18 11.11
N ALA A 78 -1.84 -5.25 12.32
CA ALA A 78 -1.06 -5.18 13.54
C ALA A 78 -1.54 -6.26 14.50
N ARG A 79 -0.60 -6.98 15.12
CA ARG A 79 -0.83 -7.99 16.14
C ARG A 79 0.15 -7.75 17.27
N THR A 80 -0.37 -7.68 18.48
CA THR A 80 0.44 -7.65 19.69
C THR A 80 0.04 -8.83 20.55
N HIS A 81 1.03 -9.56 21.04
CA HIS A 81 0.85 -10.64 21.98
C HIS A 81 1.73 -10.36 23.19
N ILE A 82 1.10 -10.22 24.36
CA ILE A 82 1.78 -9.94 25.62
C ILE A 82 1.50 -11.12 26.55
N SER A 83 2.56 -11.75 27.02
CA SER A 83 2.54 -12.69 28.13
C SER A 83 3.38 -12.12 29.28
N PRO A 84 3.33 -12.68 30.50
CA PRO A 84 4.00 -12.12 31.67
C PRO A 84 5.48 -11.79 31.46
N ASN A 85 6.16 -12.58 30.61
CA ASN A 85 7.60 -12.51 30.41
C ASN A 85 7.99 -12.23 28.96
N ASN A 86 7.02 -12.08 28.05
CA ASN A 86 7.31 -11.92 26.62
C ASN A 86 6.33 -10.97 25.94
N GLU A 87 6.85 -10.01 25.21
CA GLU A 87 6.08 -9.14 24.31
C GLU A 87 6.49 -9.40 22.86
N HIS A 88 5.50 -9.63 22.02
CA HIS A 88 5.68 -9.87 20.60
C HIS A 88 4.74 -8.97 19.82
N ASN A 89 5.30 -8.08 19.01
CA ASN A 89 4.55 -7.16 18.17
C ASN A 89 4.90 -7.39 16.71
N PHE A 90 3.88 -7.56 15.88
CA PHE A 90 4.00 -7.75 14.45
C PHE A 90 3.10 -6.78 13.72
N GLN A 91 3.66 -5.97 12.84
CA GLN A 91 2.91 -5.00 12.03
C GLN A 91 3.31 -5.14 10.56
N ILE A 92 2.33 -5.19 9.66
CA ILE A 92 2.53 -5.05 8.21
C ILE A 92 1.69 -3.88 7.73
N ASN A 93 2.33 -2.91 7.11
CA ASN A 93 1.68 -1.85 6.37
C ASN A 93 2.00 -2.01 4.89
N GLY A 94 1.12 -1.55 4.02
CA GLY A 94 1.43 -1.58 2.61
C GLY A 94 0.35 -0.99 1.74
N SER A 95 0.60 -1.07 0.44
CA SER A 95 -0.37 -0.64 -0.56
C SER A 95 -0.43 -1.59 -1.74
N VAL A 96 -1.63 -1.83 -2.27
CA VAL A 96 -1.89 -2.56 -3.51
C VAL A 96 -2.15 -1.55 -4.63
N GLN A 97 -1.51 -1.78 -5.77
CA GLN A 97 -1.73 -1.05 -7.00
C GLN A 97 -2.11 -2.04 -8.09
N SER A 98 -3.18 -1.73 -8.82
CA SER A 98 -3.52 -2.46 -10.04
C SER A 98 -2.44 -2.26 -11.11
N THR A 99 -2.32 -3.21 -12.02
CA THR A 99 -1.41 -3.13 -13.15
C THR A 99 -2.20 -3.22 -14.45
N THR A 100 -1.58 -2.86 -15.58
CA THR A 100 -2.21 -3.04 -16.90
C THR A 100 -2.47 -4.52 -17.24
N ASN A 101 -1.91 -5.47 -16.48
CA ASN A 101 -2.18 -6.88 -16.62
C ASN A 101 -3.23 -7.31 -15.58
N ALA A 102 -4.40 -7.74 -16.07
CA ALA A 102 -5.54 -8.15 -15.24
C ALA A 102 -5.23 -9.28 -14.25
N ASN A 103 -4.14 -10.04 -14.44
CA ASN A 103 -3.74 -11.13 -13.54
C ASN A 103 -2.56 -10.76 -12.61
N LYS A 104 -2.14 -9.49 -12.58
CA LYS A 104 -1.01 -9.05 -11.75
C LYS A 104 -1.38 -7.85 -10.90
N VAL A 105 -0.85 -7.86 -9.68
CA VAL A 105 -0.94 -6.74 -8.74
C VAL A 105 0.46 -6.34 -8.31
N LYS A 106 0.68 -5.05 -8.10
CA LYS A 106 1.88 -4.54 -7.44
C LYS A 106 1.57 -4.29 -5.98
N VAL A 107 2.46 -4.72 -5.11
CA VAL A 107 2.33 -4.51 -3.68
C VAL A 107 3.59 -3.82 -3.17
N GLN A 108 3.42 -2.71 -2.48
CA GLN A 108 4.43 -2.13 -1.62
C GLN A 108 4.15 -2.56 -0.18
N TYR A 109 5.18 -2.95 0.56
CA TYR A 109 5.00 -3.45 1.92
C TYR A 109 6.13 -2.99 2.85
N SER A 110 5.79 -2.88 4.12
CA SER A 110 6.68 -2.62 5.25
C SER A 110 6.19 -3.44 6.43
N ALA A 111 6.95 -4.45 6.82
CA ALA A 111 6.70 -5.28 7.97
C ALA A 111 7.74 -5.02 9.07
N ILE A 112 7.28 -5.00 10.31
CA ILE A 112 8.10 -4.85 11.51
C ILE A 112 7.70 -5.96 12.47
N LEU A 113 8.71 -6.61 13.03
CA LEU A 113 8.59 -7.62 14.07
C LEU A 113 9.45 -7.19 15.26
N SER A 114 8.82 -6.91 16.39
CA SER A 114 9.49 -6.65 17.67
C SER A 114 9.25 -7.80 18.63
N GLN A 115 10.31 -8.25 19.28
CA GLN A 115 10.28 -9.30 20.30
C GLN A 115 11.04 -8.83 21.51
N GLU A 116 10.47 -9.02 22.69
CA GLU A 116 11.10 -8.68 23.96
C GLU A 116 10.86 -9.79 24.97
N ASN A 117 11.93 -10.42 25.42
CA ASN A 117 11.93 -11.33 26.56
C ASN A 117 12.37 -10.54 27.80
N ILE A 118 11.41 -10.31 28.70
CA ILE A 118 11.59 -9.45 29.87
C ILE A 118 12.52 -10.10 30.89
N ASP A 119 12.48 -11.43 31.04
CA ASP A 119 13.30 -12.15 32.01
C ASP A 119 14.78 -12.17 31.63
N GLU A 120 15.07 -12.32 30.33
CA GLU A 120 16.42 -12.40 29.80
C GLU A 120 16.97 -11.02 29.40
N GLY A 121 16.14 -9.98 29.43
CA GLY A 121 16.49 -8.63 28.97
C GLY A 121 16.81 -8.55 27.48
N ILE A 122 16.30 -9.50 26.68
CA ILE A 122 16.60 -9.60 25.26
C ILE A 122 15.50 -8.86 24.48
N LYS A 123 15.92 -7.92 23.63
CA LYS A 123 15.04 -7.21 22.70
C LYS A 123 15.59 -7.33 21.28
N GLY A 124 14.70 -7.67 20.34
CA GLY A 124 15.01 -7.74 18.92
C GLY A 124 13.94 -7.03 18.10
N GLU A 125 14.37 -6.21 17.14
CA GLU A 125 13.49 -5.62 16.14
C GLU A 125 13.99 -6.00 14.74
N PHE A 126 13.08 -6.50 13.91
CA PHE A 126 13.35 -6.91 12.54
C PHE A 126 12.42 -6.17 11.60
N THR A 127 12.97 -5.62 10.52
CA THR A 127 12.23 -4.85 9.54
C THR A 127 12.42 -5.45 8.15
N LEU A 128 11.33 -5.55 7.40
CA LEU A 128 11.31 -6.02 6.01
C LEU A 128 10.47 -5.05 5.17
N LYS A 129 11.09 -4.42 4.18
CA LYS A 129 10.44 -3.44 3.30
C LYS A 129 10.73 -3.76 1.85
N GLY A 130 9.77 -3.53 0.97
CA GLY A 130 9.99 -3.78 -0.45
C GLY A 130 8.77 -3.53 -1.33
N ASN A 131 8.96 -3.85 -2.60
CA ASN A 131 7.91 -3.87 -3.61
C ASN A 131 7.94 -5.24 -4.29
N ALA A 132 6.76 -5.82 -4.54
CA ALA A 132 6.62 -7.10 -5.23
C ALA A 132 5.56 -7.00 -6.33
N ALA A 133 5.85 -7.61 -7.48
CA ALA A 133 4.87 -7.83 -8.54
C ALA A 133 4.34 -9.26 -8.39
N LEU A 134 3.08 -9.39 -7.97
CA LEU A 134 2.45 -10.67 -7.67
C LEU A 134 1.62 -11.12 -8.85
N THR A 135 1.58 -12.43 -9.07
CA THR A 135 0.63 -13.06 -9.99
C THR A 135 -0.54 -13.58 -9.19
N SER A 136 -1.77 -13.28 -9.64
CA SER A 136 -3.00 -13.68 -8.95
C SER A 136 -3.02 -15.19 -8.66
N GLY A 137 -3.35 -15.57 -7.43
CA GLY A 137 -3.43 -16.95 -6.94
C GLY A 137 -2.09 -17.64 -6.68
N LYS A 138 -0.94 -16.99 -6.89
CA LYS A 138 0.38 -17.59 -6.65
C LYS A 138 1.04 -17.06 -5.38
N PRO A 139 1.52 -17.94 -4.47
CA PRO A 139 2.28 -17.52 -3.31
C PRO A 139 3.62 -16.93 -3.74
N THR A 140 3.99 -15.80 -3.15
CA THR A 140 5.26 -15.12 -3.40
C THR A 140 5.96 -14.87 -2.08
N LEU A 141 7.24 -15.25 -2.00
CA LEU A 141 8.09 -14.95 -0.86
C LEU A 141 8.41 -13.45 -0.84
N LEU A 142 8.09 -12.77 0.26
CA LEU A 142 8.45 -11.35 0.45
C LEU A 142 9.83 -11.22 1.12
N GLY A 143 10.15 -12.09 2.08
CA GLY A 143 11.45 -12.13 2.72
C GLY A 143 11.42 -12.73 4.13
N HIS A 144 12.48 -12.45 4.89
CA HIS A 144 12.65 -12.94 6.26
C HIS A 144 12.58 -11.79 7.29
N LEU A 145 11.98 -12.07 8.44
CA LEU A 145 11.87 -11.19 9.60
C LEU A 145 12.42 -11.95 10.81
N GLY A 146 13.72 -11.79 11.07
CA GLY A 146 14.43 -12.63 12.02
C GLY A 146 14.40 -14.09 11.57
N GLY A 147 13.92 -14.99 12.42
CA GLY A 147 13.73 -16.42 12.10
C GLY A 147 12.47 -16.73 11.28
N GLN A 148 11.59 -15.75 11.06
CA GLN A 148 10.31 -15.96 10.41
C GLN A 148 10.36 -15.65 8.92
N THR A 149 9.61 -16.40 8.12
CA THR A 149 9.48 -16.19 6.67
C THR A 149 8.11 -15.62 6.34
N LEU A 150 8.06 -14.49 5.63
CA LEU A 150 6.83 -13.83 5.21
C LEU A 150 6.57 -14.09 3.72
N SER A 151 5.43 -14.70 3.42
CA SER A 151 4.93 -14.90 2.06
C SER A 151 3.56 -14.26 1.88
N LEU A 152 3.22 -13.91 0.64
CA LEU A 152 1.95 -13.28 0.28
C LEU A 152 1.37 -13.94 -0.97
N THR A 153 0.10 -14.32 -0.89
CA THR A 153 -0.73 -14.69 -2.04
C THR A 153 -1.76 -13.59 -2.25
N ALA A 154 -1.83 -13.03 -3.46
CA ALA A 154 -2.87 -12.09 -3.83
C ALA A 154 -3.84 -12.76 -4.80
N THR A 155 -5.14 -12.58 -4.60
CA THR A 155 -6.20 -13.08 -5.48
C THR A 155 -7.14 -11.94 -5.83
N ILE A 156 -7.29 -11.67 -7.12
CA ILE A 156 -8.21 -10.65 -7.63
C ILE A 156 -9.64 -11.24 -7.61
N ILE A 157 -10.57 -10.52 -7.00
CA ILE A 157 -11.99 -10.85 -6.88
C ILE A 157 -12.76 -9.82 -7.71
N GLU A 158 -13.40 -10.30 -8.77
CA GLU A 158 -14.32 -9.53 -9.64
C GLU A 158 -15.75 -9.54 -9.10
#